data_AF-A0A4Y6PW98-F1
#
_entry.id   AF-A0A4Y6PW98-F1
#
_cell.length_a   1.000
_cell.length_b   1.000
_cell.length_c   1.000
_cell.angle_alpha   90.00
_cell.angle_beta   90.00
_cell.angle_gamma   90.00
#
_symmetry.space_group_name_H-M   'P 1'
#
loop_
_entity.id
_entity.type
_entity.pdbx_description
1 polymer ?
#
loop_
_entity_poly.entity_id
_entity_poly.type
_entity_poly.pdbx_seq_one_letter_code
_entity_poly.pdbx_strand_id
1 'polypeptide(L)'
;MSDSKKLNRREAIKRMGIVSALTLSVPATLWGCGDSATDDSSNGGVDEYDKQRVKALEEASRKKFYSAADPDVWEGKAGSHVPAVTFVGGGIVEVFTNHEMTVEHHINAHYIKDADTGEVLGLTEYSGLDAEARTEFTLPAGVQRIIVHSCCNQHENWVADEKDVS
;
A
#
# COMPACT_ATOMS: atom_id res chain seq x y z
N MET A 1 -11.71 13.81 46.59
CA MET A 1 -12.21 12.60 45.93
C MET A 1 -13.19 13.04 44.86
N SER A 2 -12.77 13.05 43.59
CA SER A 2 -13.58 13.49 42.46
C SER A 2 -13.73 12.32 41.50
N ASP A 3 -14.89 11.68 41.52
CA ASP A 3 -15.27 10.60 40.61
C ASP A 3 -15.80 11.20 39.30
N SER A 4 -14.96 11.26 38.27
CA SER A 4 -15.41 11.53 36.91
C SER A 4 -16.01 10.27 36.30
N LYS A 5 -17.34 10.22 36.22
CA LYS A 5 -18.08 9.26 35.39
C LYS A 5 -17.66 9.39 33.92
N LYS A 6 -16.97 8.37 33.41
CA LYS A 6 -16.67 8.19 31.98
C LYS A 6 -17.99 7.97 31.22
N LEU A 7 -18.27 8.83 30.24
CA LEU A 7 -19.39 8.63 29.32
C LEU A 7 -19.00 7.57 28.28
N ASN A 8 -19.86 6.56 28.18
CA ASN A 8 -19.70 5.38 27.34
C ASN A 8 -20.12 5.72 25.89
N ARG A 9 -19.31 5.32 24.90
CA ARG A 9 -19.43 5.69 23.47
C ARG A 9 -20.70 5.19 22.74
N ARG A 10 -21.68 4.63 23.45
CA ARG A 10 -22.87 3.99 22.84
C ARG A 10 -24.18 4.82 22.91
N GLU A 11 -24.14 6.06 23.39
CA GLU A 11 -25.33 6.93 23.49
C GLU A 11 -25.38 8.09 22.47
N ALA A 12 -24.48 8.13 21.48
CA ALA A 12 -24.42 9.23 20.50
C ALA A 12 -25.35 9.08 19.28
N ILE A 13 -26.08 7.97 19.12
CA ILE A 13 -26.80 7.65 17.86
C ILE A 13 -28.33 7.89 17.95
N LYS A 14 -28.85 8.70 18.88
CA LYS A 14 -30.31 8.86 19.03
C LYS A 14 -30.92 10.26 18.95
N ARG A 15 -30.20 11.29 18.47
CA ARG A 15 -30.79 12.63 18.35
C ARG A 15 -30.31 13.42 17.15
N MET A 16 -30.92 13.18 16.01
CA MET A 16 -31.10 14.11 14.89
C MET A 16 -32.12 13.43 13.96
N GLY A 17 -33.39 13.82 13.85
CA GLY A 17 -33.94 15.18 13.94
C GLY A 17 -34.30 15.67 12.54
N ILE A 18 -35.30 15.00 11.95
CA ILE A 18 -36.28 15.43 10.93
C ILE A 18 -36.02 16.80 10.28
N VAL A 19 -35.80 16.82 8.96
CA VAL A 19 -36.07 18.00 8.11
C VAL A 19 -36.67 17.55 6.77
N SER A 20 -37.93 17.96 6.59
CA SER A 20 -38.63 18.35 5.36
C SER A 20 -38.78 17.37 4.19
N ALA A 21 -40.04 16.93 4.03
CA ALA A 21 -40.60 16.44 2.78
C ALA A 21 -40.78 17.61 1.78
N LEU A 22 -40.16 17.49 0.61
CA LEU A 22 -40.52 18.21 -0.61
C LEU A 22 -40.61 17.15 -1.72
N THR A 23 -41.85 16.76 -2.03
CA THR A 23 -42.16 15.85 -3.13
C THR A 23 -42.02 16.60 -4.44
N LEU A 24 -40.89 16.39 -5.13
CA LEU A 24 -40.75 16.70 -6.55
C LEU A 24 -40.91 15.39 -7.32
N SER A 25 -42.03 15.28 -8.01
CA SER A 25 -42.30 14.26 -9.02
C SER A 25 -41.31 14.40 -10.17
N VAL A 26 -40.44 13.41 -10.36
CA VAL A 26 -39.57 13.30 -11.53
C VAL A 26 -39.94 12.01 -12.28
N PRO A 27 -40.18 12.08 -13.60
CA PRO A 27 -40.72 10.97 -14.39
C PRO A 27 -39.78 9.76 -14.47
N ALA A 28 -40.40 8.58 -14.42
CA ALA A 28 -39.77 7.28 -14.58
C ALA A 28 -39.38 7.05 -16.05
N THR A 29 -38.20 7.56 -16.44
CA THR A 29 -37.43 7.04 -17.57
C THR A 29 -35.98 7.49 -17.37
N LEU A 30 -35.10 6.60 -16.91
CA LEU A 30 -33.74 6.49 -17.45
C LEU A 30 -33.08 5.23 -16.89
N TRP A 31 -32.91 4.28 -17.80
CA TRP A 31 -31.79 3.37 -17.92
C TRP A 31 -30.53 3.76 -17.12
N GLY A 32 -29.96 2.78 -16.40
CA GLY A 32 -28.51 2.59 -16.31
C GLY A 32 -27.72 3.46 -15.32
N CYS A 33 -27.33 2.85 -14.19
CA CYS A 33 -26.09 3.03 -13.41
C CYS A 33 -26.10 1.85 -12.41
N GLY A 34 -25.21 0.84 -12.41
CA GLY A 34 -23.75 0.93 -12.53
C GLY A 34 -23.23 1.67 -11.29
N ASP A 35 -22.51 1.13 -10.32
CA ASP A 35 -21.60 -0.01 -10.30
C ASP A 35 -21.67 -0.72 -8.95
N SER A 36 -21.70 -2.05 -9.00
CA SER A 36 -21.16 -2.85 -7.90
C SER A 36 -19.65 -2.64 -7.93
N ALA A 37 -19.09 -2.03 -6.88
CA ALA A 37 -17.65 -1.97 -6.71
C ALA A 37 -17.10 -3.40 -6.65
N THR A 38 -16.62 -3.89 -7.80
CA THR A 38 -15.73 -5.03 -7.85
C THR A 38 -14.40 -4.54 -7.30
N ASP A 39 -14.16 -4.89 -6.05
CA ASP A 39 -12.82 -5.21 -5.57
C ASP A 39 -12.21 -6.22 -6.57
N ASP A 40 -11.43 -5.69 -7.50
CA ASP A 40 -10.48 -6.44 -8.31
C ASP A 40 -9.09 -5.91 -7.98
N SER A 41 -8.66 -6.14 -6.74
CA SER A 41 -7.24 -6.09 -6.38
C SER A 41 -6.55 -7.34 -6.92
N SER A 42 -6.55 -7.49 -8.25
CA SER A 42 -5.73 -8.47 -8.94
C SER A 42 -5.55 -8.14 -10.42
N ASN A 43 -4.42 -7.50 -10.71
CA ASN A 43 -3.71 -7.64 -11.99
C ASN A 43 -4.31 -6.87 -13.19
N GLY A 44 -4.11 -5.55 -13.24
CA GLY A 44 -4.57 -4.75 -14.38
C GLY A 44 -4.13 -3.28 -14.46
N GLY A 45 -2.94 -2.94 -13.96
CA GLY A 45 -2.38 -1.59 -14.07
C GLY A 45 -2.48 -0.74 -12.80
N VAL A 46 -1.55 0.19 -12.64
CA VAL A 46 -1.46 1.10 -11.49
C VAL A 46 -2.55 2.16 -11.58
N ASP A 47 -3.42 2.20 -10.58
CA ASP A 47 -4.48 3.20 -10.52
C ASP A 47 -4.08 4.44 -9.70
N GLU A 48 -5.01 5.38 -9.53
CA GLU A 48 -4.74 6.57 -8.71
C GLU A 48 -4.70 6.29 -7.20
N TYR A 49 -5.33 5.21 -6.74
CA TYR A 49 -5.21 4.79 -5.35
C TYR A 49 -3.77 4.36 -5.05
N ASP A 50 -3.18 3.54 -5.91
CA ASP A 50 -1.80 3.05 -5.75
C ASP A 50 -0.81 4.21 -5.67
N LYS A 51 -0.94 5.19 -6.58
CA LYS A 51 -0.07 6.38 -6.60
C LYS A 51 -0.21 7.20 -5.32
N GLN A 52 -1.43 7.43 -4.86
CA GLN A 52 -1.68 8.16 -3.61
C GLN A 52 -1.15 7.40 -2.40
N ARG A 53 -1.28 6.07 -2.42
CA ARG A 53 -0.86 5.20 -1.34
C ARG A 53 0.66 5.13 -1.24
N VAL A 54 1.37 4.96 -2.35
CA VAL A 54 2.84 5.05 -2.40
C VAL A 54 3.31 6.40 -1.91
N LYS A 55 2.70 7.50 -2.38
CA LYS A 55 3.03 8.84 -1.88
C LYS A 55 2.87 8.95 -0.36
N ALA A 56 1.79 8.41 0.21
CA ALA A 56 1.59 8.40 1.64
C ALA A 56 2.64 7.57 2.40
N LEU A 57 3.09 6.43 1.84
CA LEU A 57 4.18 5.62 2.41
C LEU A 57 5.51 6.39 2.40
N GLU A 58 5.84 7.06 1.30
CA GLU A 58 7.04 7.88 1.18
C GLU A 58 7.00 9.10 2.14
N GLU A 59 5.85 9.75 2.28
CA GLU A 59 5.67 10.85 3.23
C GLU A 59 5.77 10.38 4.69
N ALA A 60 5.22 9.20 5.02
CA ALA A 60 5.35 8.60 6.34
C ALA A 60 6.80 8.28 6.70
N SER A 61 7.64 7.90 5.72
CA SER A 61 9.08 7.73 5.92
C SER A 61 9.88 9.04 5.89
N ARG A 62 9.20 10.19 5.79
CA ARG A 62 9.82 11.52 5.58
C ARG A 62 10.75 11.54 4.36
N LYS A 63 10.44 10.73 3.35
CA LYS A 63 11.24 10.50 2.14
C LYS A 63 12.66 9.99 2.41
N LYS A 64 12.87 9.35 3.56
CA LYS A 64 14.08 8.60 3.86
C LYS A 64 13.84 7.13 3.54
N PHE A 65 14.81 6.52 2.87
CA PHE A 65 14.80 5.10 2.54
C PHE A 65 16.11 4.49 3.00
N TYR A 66 16.04 3.38 3.71
CA TYR A 66 17.22 2.65 4.18
C TYR A 66 17.61 1.59 3.17
N SER A 67 18.90 1.32 3.07
CA SER A 67 19.44 0.29 2.19
C SER A 67 20.42 -0.60 2.95
N ALA A 68 20.91 -1.64 2.31
CA ALA A 68 21.98 -2.45 2.88
C ALA A 68 23.27 -1.63 3.10
N ALA A 69 23.54 -0.65 2.23
CA ALA A 69 24.71 0.22 2.30
C ALA A 69 24.55 1.39 3.29
N ASP A 70 23.31 1.83 3.52
CA ASP A 70 22.97 2.94 4.42
C ASP A 70 21.78 2.57 5.33
N PRO A 71 22.01 1.74 6.38
CA PRO A 71 20.98 1.38 7.34
C PRO A 71 20.79 2.42 8.46
N ASP A 72 21.77 3.31 8.67
CA ASP A 72 21.81 4.33 9.72
C ASP A 72 21.33 3.80 11.10
N VAL A 73 20.23 4.31 11.64
CA VAL A 73 19.69 3.91 12.97
C VAL A 73 19.24 2.45 13.03
N TRP A 74 19.10 1.79 11.88
CA TRP A 74 18.67 0.40 11.73
C TRP A 74 19.82 -0.56 11.41
N GLU A 75 21.05 -0.23 11.84
CA GLU A 75 22.21 -1.10 11.67
C GLU A 75 21.91 -2.55 12.11
N GLY A 76 22.24 -3.52 11.25
CA GLY A 76 21.96 -4.94 11.46
C GLY A 76 20.56 -5.41 11.09
N LYS A 77 19.64 -4.52 10.68
CA LYS A 77 18.27 -4.90 10.24
C LYS A 77 18.11 -5.10 8.75
N ALA A 78 19.06 -4.64 7.94
CA ALA A 78 18.98 -4.67 6.48
C ALA A 78 18.67 -6.07 5.91
N GLY A 79 19.27 -7.12 6.47
CA GLY A 79 19.10 -8.49 5.97
C GLY A 79 17.67 -9.04 6.07
N SER A 80 16.79 -8.42 6.85
CA SER A 80 15.38 -8.80 6.98
C SER A 80 14.39 -7.76 6.45
N HIS A 81 14.87 -6.66 5.85
CA HIS A 81 14.01 -5.55 5.42
C HIS A 81 14.28 -5.08 3.99
N VAL A 82 15.52 -5.18 3.51
CA VAL A 82 15.82 -4.90 2.11
C VAL A 82 15.13 -5.97 1.25
N PRO A 83 14.27 -5.58 0.29
CA PRO A 83 13.59 -6.55 -0.55
C PRO A 83 14.59 -7.27 -1.45
N ALA A 84 14.47 -8.59 -1.54
CA ALA A 84 15.09 -9.40 -2.57
C ALA A 84 14.26 -9.30 -3.85
N VAL A 85 14.94 -9.10 -4.98
CA VAL A 85 14.31 -8.90 -6.29
C VAL A 85 14.82 -9.99 -7.24
N THR A 86 13.89 -10.75 -7.82
CA THR A 86 14.19 -11.84 -8.75
C THR A 86 13.41 -11.66 -10.05
N PHE A 87 14.09 -11.69 -11.19
CA PHE A 87 13.42 -11.70 -12.50
C PHE A 87 13.07 -13.14 -12.87
N VAL A 88 11.77 -13.43 -13.02
CA VAL A 88 11.28 -14.77 -13.37
C VAL A 88 11.02 -14.93 -14.87
N GLY A 89 11.24 -13.86 -15.65
CA GLY A 89 11.08 -13.82 -17.10
C GLY A 89 9.75 -13.20 -17.55
N GLY A 90 9.63 -12.90 -18.84
CA GLY A 90 8.40 -12.34 -19.41
C GLY A 90 7.99 -10.96 -18.87
N GLY A 91 8.94 -10.19 -18.33
CA GLY A 91 8.65 -8.92 -17.67
C GLY A 91 8.11 -9.06 -16.24
N ILE A 92 8.17 -10.24 -15.64
CA ILE A 92 7.69 -10.47 -14.27
C ILE A 92 8.87 -10.38 -13.29
N VAL A 93 8.63 -9.66 -12.19
CA VAL A 93 9.56 -9.44 -11.08
C VAL A 93 8.93 -10.00 -9.82
N GLU A 94 9.54 -11.02 -9.24
CA GLU A 94 9.22 -11.47 -7.90
C GLU A 94 9.97 -10.61 -6.87
N VAL A 95 9.24 -10.15 -5.86
CA VAL A 95 9.76 -9.41 -4.72
C VAL A 95 9.47 -10.20 -3.45
N PHE A 96 10.48 -10.36 -2.61
CA PHE A 96 10.36 -11.03 -1.32
C PHE A 96 11.11 -10.25 -0.24
N THR A 97 10.52 -10.07 0.93
CA THR A 97 11.25 -9.57 2.11
C THR A 97 11.19 -10.62 3.21
N ASN A 98 12.37 -11.11 3.62
CA ASN A 98 12.49 -12.10 4.69
C ASN A 98 12.25 -11.47 6.07
N HIS A 99 10.99 -11.26 6.39
CA HIS A 99 10.54 -10.58 7.60
C HIS A 99 9.44 -11.41 8.29
N GLU A 100 9.33 -11.25 9.59
CA GLU A 100 8.24 -11.85 10.36
C GLU A 100 6.89 -11.21 9.97
N MET A 101 5.83 -12.00 9.82
CA MET A 101 4.49 -11.50 9.50
C MET A 101 3.55 -11.77 10.68
N THR A 102 3.47 -10.80 11.60
CA THR A 102 2.55 -10.83 12.75
C THR A 102 1.70 -9.56 12.77
N VAL A 103 0.54 -9.63 13.44
CA VAL A 103 -0.37 -8.50 13.59
C VAL A 103 0.36 -7.26 14.13
N GLU A 104 1.27 -7.46 15.08
CA GLU A 104 2.05 -6.40 15.71
C GLU A 104 3.19 -5.89 14.82
N HIS A 105 3.85 -6.76 14.05
CA HIS A 105 5.06 -6.45 13.31
C HIS A 105 5.12 -7.22 11.99
N HIS A 106 5.00 -6.50 10.87
CA HIS A 106 4.96 -7.05 9.52
C HIS A 106 5.44 -6.03 8.49
N ILE A 107 5.78 -6.52 7.30
CA ILE A 107 5.84 -5.69 6.11
C ILE A 107 4.40 -5.35 5.73
N ASN A 108 4.09 -4.07 5.58
CA ASN A 108 2.74 -3.63 5.22
C ASN A 108 2.59 -3.37 3.71
N ALA A 109 3.68 -3.18 2.97
CA ALA A 109 3.62 -2.99 1.54
C ALA A 109 4.94 -3.28 0.82
N HIS A 110 4.83 -3.77 -0.41
CA HIS A 110 5.86 -3.68 -1.45
C HIS A 110 5.38 -2.76 -2.55
N TYR A 111 6.27 -1.93 -3.09
CA TYR A 111 5.98 -1.22 -4.33
C TYR A 111 7.22 -1.12 -5.20
N ILE A 112 6.97 -0.97 -6.49
CA ILE A 112 8.00 -0.89 -7.53
C ILE A 112 7.80 0.38 -8.34
N LYS A 113 8.91 1.04 -8.66
CA LYS A 113 8.95 2.26 -9.47
C LYS A 113 9.90 2.11 -10.64
N ASP A 114 9.60 2.80 -11.72
CA ASP A 114 10.56 3.03 -12.79
C ASP A 114 11.67 3.95 -12.26
N ALA A 115 12.92 3.52 -12.39
CA ALA A 115 14.06 4.27 -11.84
C ALA A 115 14.38 5.54 -12.63
N ASP A 116 14.01 5.59 -13.91
CA ASP A 116 14.27 6.72 -14.80
C ASP A 116 13.22 7.82 -14.64
N THR A 117 11.94 7.44 -14.53
CA THR A 117 10.82 8.39 -14.47
C THR A 117 10.31 8.63 -13.04
N GLY A 118 10.55 7.70 -12.12
CA GLY A 118 9.96 7.68 -10.80
C GLY A 118 8.47 7.31 -10.79
N GLU A 119 7.92 6.83 -11.91
CA GLU A 119 6.54 6.36 -12.00
C GLU A 119 6.32 5.10 -11.16
N VAL A 120 5.17 5.01 -10.49
CA VAL A 120 4.77 3.79 -9.77
C VAL A 120 4.33 2.75 -10.79
N LEU A 121 4.94 1.57 -10.73
CA LEU A 121 4.67 0.43 -11.61
C LEU A 121 3.82 -0.66 -10.95
N GLY A 122 3.72 -0.63 -9.61
CA GLY A 122 2.88 -1.56 -8.86
C GLY A 122 2.98 -1.34 -7.35
N LEU A 123 1.93 -1.77 -6.65
CA LEU A 123 1.81 -1.80 -5.20
C LEU A 123 1.17 -3.13 -4.78
N THR A 124 1.64 -3.70 -3.69
CA THR A 124 0.98 -4.79 -2.97
C THR A 124 0.97 -4.42 -1.50
N GLU A 125 -0.20 -4.48 -0.87
CA GLU A 125 -0.34 -4.28 0.58
C GLU A 125 -0.48 -5.63 1.28
N TYR A 126 0.02 -5.67 2.51
CA TYR A 126 0.02 -6.86 3.36
C TYR A 126 -0.52 -6.52 4.75
N SER A 127 -0.87 -7.57 5.46
CA SER A 127 -1.24 -7.58 6.86
C SER A 127 -0.37 -8.57 7.63
N GLY A 128 -0.36 -8.44 8.95
CA GLY A 128 0.27 -9.42 9.84
C GLY A 128 -0.37 -10.81 9.86
N LEU A 129 -1.38 -11.07 9.02
CA LEU A 129 -2.02 -12.37 8.87
C LEU A 129 -1.54 -13.11 7.61
N ASP A 130 -0.81 -12.41 6.72
CA ASP A 130 -0.24 -13.00 5.52
C ASP A 130 0.91 -13.94 5.88
N ALA A 131 1.06 -15.02 5.13
CA ALA A 131 2.09 -16.03 5.41
C ALA A 131 3.51 -15.50 5.18
N GLU A 132 3.68 -14.66 4.16
CA GLU A 132 4.94 -14.02 3.80
C GLU A 132 4.71 -12.72 3.03
N ALA A 133 5.68 -11.81 3.08
CA ALA A 133 5.73 -10.63 2.23
C ALA A 133 6.39 -11.00 0.89
N ARG A 134 5.62 -11.63 0.01
CA ARG A 134 6.00 -12.00 -1.36
C ARG A 134 4.97 -11.48 -2.36
N THR A 135 5.40 -10.95 -3.49
CA THR A 135 4.53 -10.52 -4.59
C THR A 135 5.24 -10.65 -5.93
N GLU A 136 4.46 -10.75 -7.00
CA GLU A 136 4.94 -10.66 -8.37
C GLU A 136 4.38 -9.41 -9.04
N PHE A 137 5.24 -8.60 -9.64
CA PHE A 137 4.84 -7.46 -10.46
C PHE A 137 5.08 -7.76 -11.94
N THR A 138 4.09 -7.44 -12.77
CA THR A 138 4.27 -7.44 -14.24
C THR A 138 4.69 -6.04 -14.68
N LEU A 139 5.89 -5.93 -15.25
CA LEU A 139 6.43 -4.67 -15.73
C LEU A 139 5.77 -4.27 -17.06
N PRO A 140 5.38 -2.98 -17.22
CA PRO A 140 5.02 -2.45 -18.52
C PRO A 140 6.18 -2.58 -19.53
N ALA A 141 5.83 -2.73 -20.80
CA ALA A 141 6.84 -2.76 -21.86
C ALA A 141 7.63 -1.45 -21.91
N GLY A 142 8.95 -1.54 -22.07
CA GLY A 142 9.83 -0.38 -22.20
C GLY A 142 10.47 0.12 -20.90
N VAL A 143 10.06 -0.41 -19.73
CA VAL A 143 10.78 -0.19 -18.47
C VAL A 143 12.15 -0.84 -18.54
N GLN A 144 13.20 -0.04 -18.32
CA GLN A 144 14.60 -0.50 -18.39
C GLN A 144 15.24 -0.67 -17.02
N ARG A 145 14.83 0.14 -16.04
CA ARG A 145 15.41 0.14 -14.70
C ARG A 145 14.32 0.29 -13.67
N ILE A 146 14.44 -0.45 -12.57
CA ILE A 146 13.45 -0.46 -11.49
C ILE A 146 14.09 -0.18 -10.13
N ILE A 147 13.28 0.38 -9.24
CA ILE A 147 13.57 0.52 -7.81
C ILE A 147 12.44 -0.16 -7.05
N VAL A 148 12.81 -1.03 -6.10
CA VAL A 148 11.85 -1.80 -5.31
C VAL A 148 11.95 -1.43 -3.85
N HIS A 149 10.80 -1.17 -3.24
CA HIS A 149 10.69 -0.73 -1.86
C HIS A 149 9.92 -1.74 -1.02
N SER A 150 10.33 -1.88 0.24
CA SER A 150 9.66 -2.66 1.26
C SER A 150 9.37 -1.80 2.48
N CYS A 151 8.12 -1.77 2.92
CA CYS A 151 7.67 -0.90 3.99
C CYS A 151 7.32 -1.75 5.22
N CYS A 152 8.00 -1.51 6.35
CA CYS A 152 7.68 -2.15 7.61
C CYS A 152 6.78 -1.24 8.45
N ASN A 153 5.79 -1.82 9.14
CA ASN A 153 4.93 -1.04 10.03
C ASN A 153 5.65 -0.44 11.24
N GLN A 154 6.85 -0.95 11.59
CA GLN A 154 7.66 -0.47 12.72
C GLN A 154 9.03 0.10 12.32
N HIS A 155 9.63 -0.37 11.22
CA HIS A 155 11.02 -0.08 10.87
C HIS A 155 11.19 0.74 9.58
N GLU A 156 10.24 1.64 9.31
CA GLU A 156 10.27 2.57 8.17
C GLU A 156 10.39 1.86 6.80
N ASN A 157 10.84 2.59 5.77
CA ASN A 157 10.87 2.12 4.39
C ASN A 157 12.30 1.75 3.97
N TRP A 158 12.43 0.62 3.30
CA TRP A 158 13.67 0.05 2.80
C TRP A 158 13.64 -0.03 1.29
N VAL A 159 14.82 0.03 0.67
CA VAL A 159 14.99 0.02 -0.78
C VAL A 159 16.10 -0.95 -1.16
N ALA A 160 15.87 -1.71 -2.23
CA ALA A 160 16.92 -2.48 -2.88
C ALA A 160 17.73 -1.59 -3.82
N ASP A 161 18.96 -2.01 -4.14
CA ASP A 161 19.72 -1.37 -5.22
C ASP A 161 18.92 -1.41 -6.53
N GLU A 162 19.04 -0.35 -7.33
CA GLU A 162 18.43 -0.27 -8.67
C GLU A 162 18.78 -1.51 -9.49
N LYS A 163 17.80 -2.03 -10.24
CA LYS A 163 17.99 -3.20 -11.09
C LYS A 163 17.72 -2.85 -12.54
N ASP A 164 18.65 -3.24 -13.42
CA ASP A 164 18.41 -3.26 -14.85
C ASP A 164 17.48 -4.44 -15.20
N VAL A 165 16.49 -4.17 -16.04
CA VAL A 165 15.56 -5.15 -16.59
C VAL A 165 16.20 -5.72 -17.86
N SER A 166 16.84 -6.89 -17.75
CA SER A 166 17.56 -7.57 -18.85
C SER A 166 16.89 -8.85 -19.30
#